data_AF-N0D8I6-F1
#
_entry.id   AF-N0D8I6-F1
#
_cell.length_a   1.000
_cell.length_b   1.000
_cell.length_c   1.000
_cell.angle_alpha   90.00
_cell.angle_beta   90.00
_cell.angle_gamma   90.00
#
_symmetry.space_group_name_H-M   'P 1'
#
loop_
_entity.id
_entity.type
_entity.pdbx_description
1 polymer ?
#
loop_
_entity_poly.entity_id
_entity_poly.type
_entity_poly.pdbx_seq_one_letter_code
_entity_poly.pdbx_strand_id
1 'polypeptide(L)'
;MIIYKALLKYGYSNFKLEISFFLNRVNFRRKFNPENLIDREQHYLNLLKPEYNVLKDAGSSLGFKHSEESLAKVRSHLSKLNFEKGLKIEVTDTKTNTFTSYESVRKAAKALNRKSTIF
;
A
#
# COMPACT_ATOMS: atom_id res chain seq x y z
N MET A 1 1.65 7.84 4.21
CA MET A 1 2.42 8.37 3.06
C MET A 1 3.83 8.76 3.51
N ILE A 2 4.81 8.77 2.62
CA ILE A 2 6.23 9.01 2.97
C ILE A 2 6.46 10.41 3.55
N ILE A 3 5.82 11.43 2.95
CA ILE A 3 5.88 12.82 3.41
C ILE A 3 5.32 13.00 4.83
N TYR A 4 4.24 12.29 5.16
CA TYR A 4 3.65 12.33 6.51
C TYR A 4 4.62 11.81 7.57
N LYS A 5 5.32 10.70 7.30
CA LYS A 5 6.32 10.16 8.24
C LYS A 5 7.50 11.12 8.41
N ALA A 6 7.91 11.79 7.34
CA ALA A 6 8.99 12.77 7.39
C ALA A 6 8.59 14.00 8.22
N LEU A 7 7.38 14.52 8.04
CA LEU A 7 6.83 15.62 8.84
C LEU A 7 6.79 15.28 10.33
N LEU A 8 6.34 14.07 10.70
CA LEU A 8 6.34 13.64 12.11
C LEU A 8 7.75 13.48 12.69
N LYS A 9 8.70 12.99 11.89
CA LYS A 9 10.07 12.73 12.36
C LYS A 9 10.90 14.00 12.49
N TYR A 10 10.77 14.92 11.54
CA TYR A 10 11.62 16.10 11.45
C TYR A 10 10.91 17.40 11.87
N GLY A 11 9.59 17.38 12.09
CA GLY A 11 8.82 18.56 12.48
C GLY A 11 8.51 19.51 11.32
N TYR A 12 7.45 20.31 11.47
CA TYR A 12 6.94 21.20 10.41
C TYR A 12 7.87 22.36 10.08
N SER A 13 8.67 22.85 11.03
CA SER A 13 9.62 23.94 10.82
C SER A 13 10.71 23.63 9.79
N ASN A 14 10.97 22.33 9.55
CA ASN A 14 11.92 21.86 8.55
C ASN A 14 11.29 21.70 7.15
N PHE A 15 10.01 22.06 6.97
CA PHE A 15 9.31 22.04 5.69
C PHE A 15 8.78 23.43 5.33
N LYS A 16 8.79 23.74 4.03
CA LYS A 16 8.22 24.97 3.47
C LYS A 16 7.19 24.59 2.41
N LEU A 17 6.03 25.25 2.44
CA LEU A 17 5.04 25.18 1.37
C LEU A 17 5.19 26.40 0.46
N GLU A 18 5.24 26.15 -0.84
CA GLU A 18 5.36 27.19 -1.86
C GLU A 18 4.40 26.90 -3.01
N ILE A 19 3.70 27.94 -3.48
CA ILE A 19 2.76 27.85 -4.59
C ILE A 19 3.49 28.32 -5.85
N SER A 20 4.01 27.39 -6.64
CA SER A 20 4.76 27.73 -7.87
C SER A 20 3.85 28.19 -9.02
N PHE A 21 2.56 27.92 -8.96
CA PHE A 21 1.61 28.32 -10.01
C PHE A 21 0.20 28.50 -9.46
N PHE A 22 -0.45 29.58 -9.88
CA PHE A 22 -1.84 29.89 -9.52
C PHE A 22 -2.71 30.05 -10.77
N LEU A 23 -3.85 29.37 -10.78
CA LEU A 23 -4.86 29.51 -11.82
C LEU A 23 -5.97 30.43 -11.34
N ASN A 24 -6.13 31.60 -11.96
CA ASN A 24 -7.29 32.45 -11.76
C ASN A 24 -8.43 32.05 -12.72
N ARG A 25 -9.70 32.17 -12.28
CA ARG A 25 -10.91 31.92 -13.08
C ARG A 25 -10.93 32.67 -14.42
N VAL A 26 -10.27 33.82 -14.51
CA VAL A 26 -10.12 34.59 -15.76
C VAL A 26 -9.29 33.83 -16.80
N ASN A 27 -8.24 33.12 -16.39
CA ASN A 27 -7.41 32.28 -17.26
C ASN A 27 -8.14 30.97 -17.63
N PHE A 28 -9.06 30.51 -16.78
CA PHE A 28 -9.86 29.30 -17.02
C PHE A 28 -10.83 29.46 -18.21
N ARG A 29 -11.42 30.64 -18.40
CA ARG A 29 -12.41 30.88 -19.46
C ARG A 29 -11.82 31.17 -20.85
N ARG A 30 -10.54 31.54 -20.97
CA ARG A 30 -9.98 31.95 -22.28
C ARG A 30 -9.23 30.86 -23.03
N LYS A 31 -8.51 29.93 -22.38
CA LYS A 31 -7.86 28.77 -23.03
C LYS A 31 -7.17 27.88 -22.00
N PHE A 32 -7.89 27.31 -21.04
CA PHE A 32 -7.27 26.38 -20.08
C PHE A 32 -7.91 24.99 -20.20
N ASN A 33 -7.20 24.08 -20.83
CA ASN A 33 -7.58 22.67 -20.89
C ASN A 33 -7.09 22.00 -19.59
N PRO A 34 -7.93 21.26 -18.84
CA PRO A 34 -7.49 20.52 -17.64
C PRO A 34 -6.34 19.54 -17.90
N GLU A 35 -6.12 19.14 -19.16
CA GLU A 35 -4.95 18.36 -19.61
C GLU A 35 -3.60 19.05 -19.29
N ASN A 36 -3.57 20.39 -19.20
CA ASN A 36 -2.35 21.14 -18.92
C ASN A 36 -1.82 20.96 -17.48
N LEU A 37 -2.63 20.45 -16.53
CA LEU A 37 -2.20 20.28 -15.14
C LEU A 37 -1.21 19.13 -14.98
N ILE A 38 -1.45 18.02 -15.69
CA ILE A 38 -0.58 16.84 -15.66
C ILE A 38 0.77 17.21 -16.30
N ASP A 39 0.75 17.92 -17.43
CA ASP A 39 1.97 18.40 -18.09
C ASP A 39 2.78 19.35 -17.19
N ARG A 40 2.09 20.23 -16.45
CA ARG A 40 2.74 21.13 -15.49
C ARG A 40 3.29 20.40 -14.28
N GLU A 41 2.55 19.43 -13.74
CA GLU A 41 3.05 18.55 -12.68
C GLU A 41 4.30 17.82 -13.17
N GLN A 42 4.27 17.21 -14.35
CA GLN A 42 5.42 16.52 -14.94
C GLN A 42 6.61 17.47 -15.14
N HIS A 43 6.35 18.70 -15.62
CA HIS A 43 7.39 19.72 -15.78
C HIS A 43 8.11 19.98 -14.45
N TYR A 44 7.38 20.17 -13.36
CA TYR A 44 7.98 20.40 -12.04
C TYR A 44 8.62 19.15 -11.44
N LEU A 45 8.06 17.95 -11.66
CA LEU A 45 8.70 16.70 -11.24
C LEU A 45 10.05 16.50 -11.94
N ASN A 46 10.11 16.78 -13.23
CA ASN A 46 11.34 16.69 -14.03
C ASN A 46 12.37 17.76 -13.64
N LEU A 47 11.90 18.98 -13.34
CA LEU A 47 12.74 20.11 -12.95
C LEU A 47 13.33 19.93 -11.55
N LEU A 48 12.50 19.60 -10.56
CA LEU A 48 12.87 19.58 -9.15
C LEU A 48 13.38 18.22 -8.68
N LYS A 49 13.03 17.13 -9.37
CA LYS A 49 13.37 15.73 -9.01
C LYS A 49 13.20 15.45 -7.52
N PRO A 50 12.01 15.69 -6.95
CA PRO A 50 11.80 15.62 -5.51
C PRO A 50 12.02 14.20 -4.97
N GLU A 51 12.84 14.08 -3.92
CA GLU A 51 13.16 12.79 -3.27
C GLU A 51 11.92 12.09 -2.69
N TYR A 52 10.95 12.86 -2.17
CA TYR A 52 9.75 12.31 -1.54
C TYR A 52 8.69 11.80 -2.52
N ASN A 53 8.83 12.06 -3.82
CA ASN A 53 7.81 11.66 -4.78
C ASN A 53 8.03 10.21 -5.21
N VAL A 54 7.04 9.36 -4.93
CA VAL A 54 7.11 7.92 -5.21
C VAL A 54 6.93 7.64 -6.70
N LEU A 55 6.03 8.38 -7.34
CA LEU A 55 5.79 8.30 -8.78
C LEU A 55 6.72 9.27 -9.50
N LYS A 56 7.29 8.83 -10.62
CA LYS A 56 8.12 9.68 -11.48
C LYS A 56 7.30 10.40 -12.53
N ASP A 57 6.20 9.77 -12.93
CA ASP A 57 5.27 10.29 -13.90
C ASP A 57 4.07 10.93 -13.18
N ALA A 58 3.63 12.07 -13.69
CA ALA A 58 2.52 12.85 -13.18
C ALA A 58 1.17 12.16 -13.41
N GLY A 59 0.15 12.54 -12.64
CA GLY A 59 -1.18 11.97 -12.73
C GLY A 59 -1.39 10.73 -11.85
N SER A 60 -1.92 9.65 -12.43
CA SER A 60 -2.45 8.51 -11.67
C SER A 60 -1.40 7.44 -11.36
N SER A 61 -1.50 6.85 -10.17
CA SER A 61 -0.73 5.65 -9.81
C SER A 61 -1.24 4.36 -10.49
N LEU A 62 -2.23 4.45 -11.39
CA LEU A 62 -2.79 3.28 -12.06
C LEU A 62 -1.71 2.58 -12.89
N GLY A 63 -1.50 1.28 -12.65
CA GLY A 63 -0.45 0.50 -13.30
C GLY A 63 0.92 0.57 -12.62
N PHE A 64 1.08 1.38 -11.57
CA PHE A 64 2.31 1.38 -10.76
C PHE A 64 2.51 0.02 -10.08
N LYS A 65 3.68 -0.59 -10.31
CA LYS A 65 4.07 -1.86 -9.71
C LYS A 65 5.14 -1.63 -8.65
N HIS A 66 4.90 -2.17 -7.45
CA HIS A 66 5.90 -2.19 -6.40
C HIS A 66 7.07 -3.10 -6.75
N SER A 67 8.25 -2.78 -6.22
CA SER A 67 9.41 -3.67 -6.28
C SER A 67 9.14 -5.00 -5.55
N GLU A 68 9.82 -6.06 -5.97
CA GLU A 68 9.72 -7.38 -5.33
C GLU A 68 10.08 -7.32 -3.84
N GLU A 69 11.09 -6.54 -3.48
CA GLU A 69 11.47 -6.31 -2.08
C GLU A 69 10.35 -5.68 -1.26
N SER A 70 9.67 -4.67 -1.83
CA SER A 70 8.54 -4.01 -1.17
C SER A 70 7.38 -4.98 -0.99
N LEU A 71 7.09 -5.78 -2.03
CA LEU A 71 6.06 -6.82 -1.98
C LEU A 71 6.40 -7.89 -0.93
N ALA A 72 7.65 -8.32 -0.83
CA ALA A 72 8.11 -9.28 0.17
C ALA A 72 7.92 -8.74 1.59
N LYS A 73 8.27 -7.47 1.83
CA LYS A 73 8.05 -6.80 3.13
C LYS A 73 6.56 -6.78 3.48
N VAL A 74 5.70 -6.37 2.55
CA VAL A 74 4.24 -6.34 2.74
C VAL A 74 3.71 -7.75 3.05
N ARG A 75 4.08 -8.76 2.26
CA ARG A 75 3.69 -10.16 2.47
C ARG A 75 4.10 -10.67 3.86
N SER A 76 5.34 -10.40 4.26
CA SER A 76 5.86 -10.82 5.57
C SER A 76 5.10 -10.17 6.73
N HIS A 77 4.78 -8.88 6.62
CA HIS A 77 4.03 -8.16 7.64
C HIS A 77 2.59 -8.67 7.74
N LEU A 78 1.92 -8.86 6.60
CA LEU A 78 0.58 -9.45 6.57
C LEU A 78 0.55 -10.86 7.14
N SER A 79 1.58 -11.68 6.89
CA SER A 79 1.68 -13.01 7.47
C SER A 79 1.77 -12.96 9.00
N LYS A 80 2.52 -12.01 9.56
CA LYS A 80 2.63 -11.83 11.02
C LYS A 80 1.29 -11.40 11.62
N LEU A 81 0.63 -10.42 11.02
CA LEU A 81 -0.69 -9.95 11.47
C LEU A 81 -1.74 -11.07 11.41
N ASN A 82 -1.69 -11.91 10.38
CA ASN A 82 -2.59 -13.05 10.26
C ASN A 82 -2.29 -14.14 11.28
N PHE A 83 -1.02 -14.33 11.65
CA PHE A 83 -0.62 -15.25 12.71
C PHE A 83 -1.10 -14.77 14.08
N GLU A 84 -0.91 -13.48 14.39
CA GLU A 84 -1.35 -12.86 15.65
C GLU A 84 -2.87 -12.90 15.82
N LYS A 85 -3.63 -12.70 14.74
CA LYS A 85 -5.09 -12.77 14.73
C LYS A 85 -5.64 -14.19 14.55
N GLY A 86 -4.77 -15.17 14.28
CA GLY A 86 -5.16 -16.53 13.96
C GLY A 86 -5.62 -17.29 15.21
N LEU A 87 -6.77 -17.94 15.11
CA LEU A 87 -7.22 -18.91 16.12
C LEU A 87 -6.50 -20.25 15.89
N LYS A 88 -5.71 -20.65 16.87
CA LYS A 88 -5.20 -22.03 16.97
C LYS A 88 -6.36 -22.97 17.19
N ILE A 89 -6.32 -24.12 16.54
CA ILE A 89 -7.35 -25.15 16.62
C ILE A 89 -6.72 -26.51 16.88
N GLU A 90 -7.44 -27.34 17.61
CA GLU A 90 -7.08 -28.74 17.85
C GLU A 90 -8.07 -29.63 17.10
N VAL A 91 -7.54 -30.65 16.42
CA VAL A 91 -8.33 -31.65 15.70
C VAL A 91 -8.15 -32.98 16.41
N THR A 92 -9.27 -33.57 16.81
CA THR A 92 -9.33 -34.89 17.44
C THR A 92 -9.76 -35.92 16.40
N ASP A 93 -9.01 -37.01 16.30
CA ASP A 93 -9.43 -38.18 15.51
C ASP A 93 -10.31 -39.09 16.38
N THR A 94 -11.55 -39.34 15.96
CA THR A 94 -12.52 -40.11 16.74
C THR A 94 -12.23 -41.61 16.78
N LYS A 95 -11.33 -42.12 15.92
CA LYS A 95 -10.98 -43.55 15.88
C LYS A 95 -9.78 -43.90 16.76
N THR A 96 -8.80 -43.00 16.83
CA THR A 96 -7.53 -43.20 17.55
C THR A 96 -7.42 -42.34 18.81
N ASN A 97 -8.39 -41.45 19.03
CA ASN A 97 -8.44 -40.49 20.15
C ASN A 97 -7.18 -39.62 20.28
N THR A 98 -6.49 -39.40 19.16
CA THR A 98 -5.27 -38.59 19.09
C THR A 98 -5.60 -37.15 18.77
N PHE A 99 -4.94 -36.21 19.47
CA PHE A 99 -5.09 -34.77 19.26
C PHE A 99 -3.94 -34.22 18.42
N THR A 100 -4.27 -33.38 17.43
CA THR A 100 -3.29 -32.67 16.60
C THR A 100 -3.61 -31.17 16.59
N SER A 101 -2.63 -30.35 16.94
CA SER A 101 -2.79 -28.90 17.01
C SER A 101 -2.32 -28.24 15.71
N TYR A 102 -3.10 -27.29 15.21
CA TYR A 102 -2.79 -26.50 14.02
C TYR A 102 -2.95 -25.02 14.29
N GLU A 103 -2.12 -24.20 13.64
CA GLU A 103 -2.16 -22.74 13.79
C GLU A 103 -3.40 -22.08 13.16
N SER A 104 -4.15 -22.81 12.31
CA SER A 104 -5.38 -22.29 11.70
C SER A 104 -6.22 -23.42 11.08
N VAL A 105 -7.53 -23.15 10.93
CA VAL A 105 -8.48 -24.01 10.19
C VAL A 105 -7.98 -24.35 8.79
N ARG A 106 -7.35 -23.39 8.10
CA ARG A 106 -6.86 -23.60 6.73
C ARG A 106 -5.69 -24.57 6.66
N LYS A 107 -4.77 -24.51 7.65
CA LYS A 107 -3.65 -25.46 7.74
C LYS A 107 -4.14 -26.86 8.11
N ALA A 108 -5.07 -26.98 9.05
CA ALA A 108 -5.67 -28.26 9.39
C ALA A 108 -6.40 -28.88 8.20
N ALA A 109 -7.25 -28.11 7.51
CA ALA A 109 -7.98 -28.58 6.33
C ALA A 109 -7.01 -29.05 5.23
N LYS A 110 -5.90 -28.32 5.00
CA LYS A 110 -4.87 -28.73 4.04
C LYS A 110 -4.19 -30.06 4.44
N ALA A 111 -3.86 -30.24 5.73
CA ALA A 111 -3.29 -31.50 6.22
C ALA A 111 -4.25 -32.69 6.07
N LEU A 112 -5.55 -32.43 6.20
CA LEU A 112 -6.62 -33.42 6.03
C LEU A 112 -7.06 -33.60 4.57
N ASN A 113 -6.40 -32.95 3.60
CA ASN A 113 -6.81 -32.90 2.19
C ASN A 113 -8.27 -32.48 1.97
N ARG A 114 -8.78 -31.57 2.83
CA ARG A 114 -10.13 -31.00 2.74
C ARG A 114 -10.06 -29.51 2.39
N LYS A 115 -11.13 -29.01 1.77
CA LYS A 115 -11.32 -27.56 1.62
C LYS A 115 -11.63 -26.97 3.00
N SER A 116 -11.02 -25.84 3.32
CA SER A 116 -11.28 -25.12 4.58
C SER A 116 -12.65 -24.45 4.60
N THR A 117 -13.34 -24.40 3.46
CA THR A 117 -14.64 -23.75 3.30
C THR A 117 -15.72 -24.80 3.35
N ILE A 118 -16.65 -24.65 4.29
CA ILE A 118 -17.88 -25.45 4.39
C ILE A 118 -18.87 -24.78 3.44
N PHE A 119 -19.07 -25.36 2.25
CA PHE A 119 -20.24 -25.12 1.39
C PHE A 119 -20.83 -26.48 1.03
#